data_AF-A0A852LBV0-F1
#
_entry.id   AF-A0A852LBV0-F1
#
_cell.length_a   1.000
_cell.length_b   1.000
_cell.length_c   1.000
_cell.angle_alpha   90.00
_cell.angle_beta   90.00
_cell.angle_gamma   90.00
#
_symmetry.space_group_name_H-M   'P 1'
#
loop_
_entity.id
_entity.type
_entity.pdbx_description
1 polymer ?
#
loop_
_entity_poly.entity_id
_entity_poly.type
_entity_poly.pdbx_seq_one_letter_code
_entity_poly.pdbx_strand_id
1 'polypeptide(L)' 'RALVRGLLCAREGRLGRGGARDFWPLPLFAGLRWNRLRRSRPPFAPSAAAGAADTSNFDVLDDALSQ' A
#
# COMPACT_ATOMS: atom_id res chain seq x y z
N ARG A 1 -1.98 -0.58 -17.05
CA ARG A 1 -1.01 0.54 -16.95
C ARG A 1 -1.64 1.90 -16.59
N ALA A 2 -2.97 2.04 -16.58
CA ALA A 2 -3.65 3.32 -16.30
C ALA A 2 -3.28 3.94 -14.94
N LEU A 3 -3.21 3.14 -13.87
CA LEU A 3 -2.83 3.63 -12.53
C LEU A 3 -1.45 4.29 -12.52
N VAL A 4 -0.42 3.56 -12.95
CA VAL A 4 0.97 4.05 -12.93
C VAL A 4 1.13 5.31 -13.79
N ARG A 5 0.55 5.32 -15.00
CA ARG A 5 0.59 6.51 -15.89
C ARG A 5 -0.20 7.70 -15.34
N GLY A 6 -1.31 7.45 -14.64
CA GLY A 6 -2.11 8.49 -14.00
C GLY A 6 -1.49 9.02 -12.70
N LEU A 7 -0.52 8.32 -12.11
CA LEU A 7 0.23 8.79 -10.95
C LEU A 7 1.57 9.44 -11.34
N LEU A 8 2.28 8.85 -12.30
CA LEU A 8 3.57 9.31 -12.81
C LEU A 8 3.36 10.23 -14.03
N CYS A 9 2.74 11.39 -13.78
CA CYS A 9 2.48 12.42 -14.77
C CYS A 9 2.55 13.83 -14.14
N ALA A 10 2.38 14.86 -14.97
CA ALA A 10 2.24 16.23 -14.49
C ALA A 10 1.08 16.34 -13.49
N ARG A 11 1.20 17.23 -12.49
CA ARG A 11 0.22 17.41 -11.41
C ARG A 11 -1.19 17.65 -11.95
N GLU A 12 -1.30 18.32 -13.08
CA GLU A 12 -2.54 18.73 -13.72
C GLU A 12 -3.41 17.52 -14.08
N GLY A 13 -2.79 16.45 -14.58
CA GLY A 13 -3.44 15.20 -14.99
C GLY A 13 -3.30 14.05 -13.97
N ARG A 14 -2.79 14.32 -12.77
CA ARG A 14 -2.56 13.28 -11.75
C ARG A 14 -3.87 12.81 -11.14
N LEU A 15 -4.06 11.50 -11.06
CA LEU A 15 -5.17 10.86 -10.34
C LEU A 15 -5.17 11.26 -8.85
N GLY A 16 -6.36 11.42 -8.27
CA GLY A 16 -6.54 11.73 -6.85
C GLY A 16 -6.96 13.17 -6.58
N ARG A 17 -7.19 14.00 -7.60
CA ARG A 17 -7.73 15.36 -7.44
C ARG A 17 -9.16 15.35 -6.90
N GLY A 18 -9.95 14.34 -7.25
CA GLY A 18 -11.27 14.05 -6.66
C GLY A 18 -11.18 13.11 -5.45
N GLY A 19 -9.98 12.86 -4.93
CA GLY A 19 -9.71 11.96 -3.82
C GLY A 19 -9.76 10.47 -4.22
N ALA A 20 -10.04 9.61 -3.25
CA ALA A 20 -9.97 8.16 -3.41
C ALA A 20 -10.93 7.60 -4.49
N ARG A 21 -12.01 8.32 -4.80
CA ARG A 21 -13.01 7.90 -5.79
C ARG A 21 -12.46 7.87 -7.22
N ASP A 22 -11.43 8.66 -7.52
CA ASP A 22 -10.76 8.66 -8.83
C ASP A 22 -10.15 7.29 -9.17
N PHE A 23 -9.84 6.48 -8.16
CA PHE A 23 -9.21 5.18 -8.32
C PHE A 23 -10.23 4.06 -8.53
N TRP A 24 -11.44 4.19 -7.98
CA TRP A 24 -12.43 3.10 -7.97
C TRP A 24 -12.84 2.57 -9.35
N PRO A 25 -12.99 3.40 -10.41
CA PRO A 25 -13.37 2.94 -11.73
C PRO A 25 -12.23 2.24 -12.50
N LEU A 26 -10.99 2.28 -12.00
CA LEU A 26 -9.86 1.68 -12.71
C LEU A 26 -10.05 0.14 -12.77
N PRO A 27 -9.85 -0.50 -13.94
CA PRO A 27 -9.99 -1.95 -14.08
C PRO A 27 -9.15 -2.77 -13.09
N LEU A 28 -8.02 -2.22 -12.62
CA LEU A 28 -7.17 -2.83 -11.60
C LEU A 28 -7.93 -3.12 -10.29
N PHE A 29 -8.91 -2.29 -9.95
CA PHE A 29 -9.71 -2.42 -8.73
C PHE A 29 -11.12 -2.96 -8.99
N ALA A 30 -11.38 -3.51 -10.18
CA ALA A 30 -12.66 -4.12 -10.50
C ALA A 30 -13.00 -5.24 -9.51
N GLY A 31 -14.22 -5.22 -8.97
CA GLY A 31 -14.68 -6.19 -7.97
C GLY A 31 -14.18 -5.94 -6.54
N LEU A 32 -13.29 -4.95 -6.31
CA LEU A 32 -12.83 -4.62 -4.98
C LEU A 32 -13.94 -3.97 -4.15
N ARG A 33 -14.28 -4.59 -3.02
CA ARG A 33 -15.25 -4.05 -2.07
C ARG A 33 -14.59 -3.10 -1.08
N TRP A 34 -14.41 -1.83 -1.47
CA TRP A 34 -13.72 -0.80 -0.67
C TRP A 34 -14.21 -0.68 0.78
N ASN A 35 -15.52 -0.76 1.00
CA ASN A 35 -16.14 -0.74 2.34
C ASN A 35 -15.87 -1.99 3.20
N ARG A 36 -15.38 -3.08 2.60
CA ARG A 36 -15.08 -4.34 3.28
C ARG A 36 -13.60 -4.70 3.27
N LEU A 37 -12.74 -3.90 2.64
CA LEU A 37 -11.31 -4.18 2.46
C LEU A 37 -10.59 -4.50 3.78
N ARG A 38 -10.86 -3.73 4.85
CA ARG A 38 -10.26 -3.99 6.18
C ARG A 38 -10.75 -5.28 6.86
N ARG A 39 -11.88 -5.82 6.41
CA ARG A 39 -12.49 -7.05 6.94
C ARG A 39 -12.21 -8.27 6.07
N SER A 40 -11.65 -8.08 4.87
CA SER A 40 -11.26 -9.23 4.04
C SER A 40 -9.99 -9.86 4.59
N ARG A 41 -9.87 -11.18 4.42
CA ARG A 41 -8.63 -11.89 4.69
C ARG A 41 -7.50 -11.29 3.83
N PRO A 42 -6.39 -10.81 4.42
CA PRO A 42 -5.30 -10.29 3.63
C PRO A 42 -4.62 -11.43 2.86
N PRO A 43 -4.04 -11.16 1.68
CA PRO A 43 -3.32 -12.16 0.90
C PRO A 43 -2.02 -12.61 1.59
N PHE A 44 -1.48 -11.78 2.48
CA PHE A 44 -0.30 -12.05 3.28
C PHE A 44 -0.56 -11.64 4.73
N ALA A 45 -0.18 -12.50 5.66
CA ALA A 45 -0.12 -12.20 7.08
C ALA A 45 1.34 -12.43 7.52
N PRO A 46 1.97 -11.49 8.24
CA PRO A 46 3.31 -11.70 8.76
C PRO A 46 3.33 -12.91 9.69
N SER A 47 4.51 -13.54 9.83
CA SER A 47 4.72 -14.58 10.82
C SER A 47 4.31 -14.08 12.21
N ALA A 48 3.86 -15.00 13.06
CA ALA A 48 3.43 -14.66 14.40
C ALA A 48 4.54 -13.89 15.13
N ALA A 49 4.21 -12.71 15.62
CA ALA A 49 5.16 -11.87 16.33
C ALA A 49 5.57 -12.56 17.64
N ALA A 50 6.87 -12.59 17.96
CA ALA A 50 7.38 -13.10 19.23
C ALA A 50 6.98 -12.22 20.44
N GLY A 51 6.24 -11.13 20.21
CA GLY A 51 5.69 -10.22 21.21
C GLY A 51 5.34 -8.85 20.59
N ALA A 52 4.84 -7.92 21.41
CA ALA A 52 4.53 -6.56 20.94
C ALA A 52 5.76 -5.75 20.51
N ALA A 53 6.97 -6.18 20.93
CA ALA A 53 8.24 -5.57 20.59
C ALA A 53 9.00 -6.32 19.47
N ASP A 54 8.35 -7.24 18.76
CA ASP A 54 8.99 -7.97 17.67
C ASP A 54 9.29 -7.06 16.46
N THR A 55 10.57 -6.94 16.11
CA THR A 55 11.07 -6.14 14.99
C THR A 55 11.57 -7.00 13.81
N SER A 56 11.27 -8.31 13.79
CA SER A 56 11.74 -9.26 12.76
C SER A 56 11.30 -8.96 11.33
N ASN A 57 10.25 -8.15 11.15
CA ASN A 57 9.78 -7.69 9.83
C ASN A 57 10.56 -6.46 9.32
N PHE A 58 11.55 -5.98 10.06
CA PHE A 58 12.42 -4.88 9.69
C PHE A 58 13.84 -5.38 9.49
N ASP A 59 14.54 -4.81 8.51
CA ASP A 59 15.96 -5.08 8.34
C ASP A 59 16.72 -4.57 9.57
N VAL A 60 17.56 -5.44 10.14
CA VAL A 60 18.55 -5.02 11.14
C VAL A 60 19.66 -4.32 10.37
N LEU A 61 19.70 -2.98 10.42
CA LEU A 61 20.83 -2.22 9.92
C LEU A 61 21.98 -2.37 10.91
N ASP A 62 22.84 -3.35 10.69
CA ASP A 62 24.17 -3.34 11.28
C ASP A 62 24.91 -2.13 10.70
N ASP A 63 25.35 -1.23 11.57
CA ASP A 63 26.22 -0.08 11.29
C ASP A 63 25.64 1.18 10.62
N ALA A 64 24.85 1.94 11.40
CA ALA A 64 24.85 3.41 11.33
C ALA A 64 25.60 4.06 12.53
N LEU A 65 26.30 3.26 13.33
CA LEU A 65 27.11 3.69 14.48
C LEU A 65 28.53 3.12 14.44
N SER A 66 29.09 2.88 13.25
CA SER A 66 30.54 2.85 13.11
C SER A 66 31.06 4.26 13.39
N GLN A 67 31.48 4.48 14.63
CA GLN A 67 32.36 5.58 15.03
C GLN A 67 33.65 5.54 14.22
#